data_AF-A0A2M6X6S7-F1
#
_entry.id   AF-A0A2M6X6S7-F1
#
_cell.length_a   1.000
_cell.length_b   1.000
_cell.length_c   1.000
_cell.angle_alpha   90.00
_cell.angle_beta   90.00
_cell.angle_gamma   90.00
#
_symmetry.space_group_name_H-M   'P 1'
#
loop_
_entity.id
_entity.type
_entity.pdbx_description
1 polymer ?
#
loop_
_entity_poly.entity_id
_entity_poly.type
_entity_poly.pdbx_seq_one_letter_code
_entity_poly.pdbx_strand_id
1 'polypeptide(L)'
;MKILALQLARYGDIVLTLRSIEKRFAADPSFEVDLLVRTGFADIVPSSNPRLKVKTLDPRAFLQPISSGDESGMDASLKTVEEWLDQLAKCDYDGVINFSFSPLSSFICLFLEEAGHSVIGYSRHRDGTFSARGFTSRYFFSQVGVLKPNTTHLTCIFDRMLNVEDEICRDPVLERSPFPRTPASYALIHVGASEESKLLSVGQYFRIVEGLTRWLSLPIILVGSKRESWRSEVLTCGLQDKNLIDLVGKTSITELTEVVSRATVVIGCDSLVLQLSSYFNRPTFIAVNSQVNPFETGPTAEAGFVYYATDMSALCIQEIVSDIVRHLKGFAPKNHTLSWCKSTSQLEPTPEGIGFETSKQIWNGQFGALILSRPPDLPVESLRELIETALTQLYSIKRNGFSTASRGILTSVDELFDIIERQHLDWMPWIRWFNMLRTQIGPGNETETIDRTISCFRLADLSLKNLTIRRDDTLVEVKKEVRDDQNVLQI
;
A
#
# COMPACT_ATOMS: atom_id res chain seq x y z
N MET A 1 4.85 -8.46 24.47
CA MET A 1 4.82 -7.07 23.93
C MET A 1 3.42 -6.83 23.39
N LYS A 2 2.79 -5.72 23.73
CA LYS A 2 1.45 -5.35 23.29
C LYS A 2 1.49 -4.05 22.48
N ILE A 3 0.92 -4.05 21.28
CA ILE A 3 0.83 -2.84 20.45
C ILE A 3 -0.61 -2.43 20.15
N LEU A 4 -0.78 -1.16 19.81
CA LEU A 4 -1.98 -0.67 19.11
C LEU A 4 -1.67 -0.53 17.61
N ALA A 5 -2.40 -1.25 16.77
CA ALA A 5 -2.30 -1.14 15.32
C ALA A 5 -3.49 -0.35 14.75
N LEU A 6 -3.26 0.70 13.97
CA LEU A 6 -4.32 1.49 13.33
C LEU A 6 -4.44 1.10 11.85
N GLN A 7 -5.57 0.50 11.47
CA GLN A 7 -5.94 0.26 10.07
C GLN A 7 -7.38 0.70 9.81
N LEU A 8 -7.55 2.01 9.58
CA LEU A 8 -8.82 2.68 9.32
C LEU A 8 -9.20 2.69 7.83
N ALA A 9 -8.36 2.09 6.96
CA ALA A 9 -8.63 1.99 5.53
C ALA A 9 -9.64 0.87 5.21
N ARG A 10 -9.72 0.43 3.95
CA ARG A 10 -10.78 -0.47 3.47
C ARG A 10 -10.45 -1.92 3.83
N TYR A 11 -11.40 -2.83 3.59
CA TYR A 11 -11.22 -4.26 3.86
C TYR A 11 -9.93 -4.85 3.29
N GLY A 12 -9.54 -4.48 2.07
CA GLY A 12 -8.31 -5.00 1.45
C GLY A 12 -7.05 -4.68 2.27
N ASP A 13 -6.94 -3.44 2.75
CA ASP A 13 -5.83 -2.99 3.59
C ASP A 13 -5.81 -3.70 4.94
N ILE A 14 -6.99 -3.98 5.52
CA ILE A 14 -7.12 -4.76 6.75
C ILE A 14 -6.60 -6.18 6.54
N VAL A 15 -6.99 -6.86 5.46
CA VAL A 15 -6.49 -8.22 5.15
C VAL A 15 -4.97 -8.24 4.96
N LEU A 16 -4.41 -7.23 4.28
CA LEU A 16 -2.96 -7.09 4.14
C LEU A 16 -2.27 -6.91 5.50
N THR A 17 -2.84 -6.10 6.39
CA THR A 17 -2.34 -5.90 7.76
C THR A 17 -2.46 -7.17 8.61
N LEU A 18 -3.57 -7.92 8.51
CA LEU A 18 -3.77 -9.17 9.24
C LEU A 18 -2.70 -10.21 8.90
N ARG A 19 -2.31 -10.31 7.63
CA ARG A 19 -1.22 -11.21 7.22
C ARG A 19 0.09 -10.89 7.94
N SER A 20 0.48 -9.62 8.01
CA SER A 20 1.71 -9.20 8.69
C SER A 20 1.63 -9.43 10.20
N ILE A 21 0.46 -9.20 10.80
CA ILE A 21 0.20 -9.50 12.21
C ILE A 21 0.35 -11.01 12.49
N GLU A 22 -0.13 -11.88 11.61
CA GLU A 22 0.01 -13.33 11.77
C GLU A 22 1.45 -13.81 11.69
N LYS A 23 2.25 -13.26 10.76
CA LYS A 23 3.69 -13.51 10.73
C LYS A 23 4.33 -13.08 12.05
N ARG A 24 3.96 -11.93 12.59
CA ARG A 24 4.47 -11.45 13.88
C ARG A 24 4.07 -12.38 15.03
N PHE A 25 2.83 -12.86 15.05
CA PHE A 25 2.35 -13.84 16.03
C PHE A 25 3.05 -15.19 15.94
N ALA A 26 3.52 -15.60 14.76
CA ALA A 26 4.31 -16.80 14.57
C ALA A 26 5.75 -16.62 15.06
N ALA A 27 6.35 -15.44 14.81
CA ALA A 27 7.70 -15.09 15.26
C ALA A 27 7.80 -14.87 16.78
N ASP A 28 6.74 -14.35 17.40
CA ASP A 28 6.69 -14.09 18.84
C ASP A 28 5.32 -14.49 19.44
N PRO A 29 5.24 -15.64 20.11
CA PRO A 29 4.01 -16.12 20.74
C PRO A 29 3.44 -15.18 21.82
N SER A 30 4.27 -14.34 22.44
CA SER A 30 3.89 -13.39 23.49
C SER A 30 3.39 -12.04 22.96
N PHE A 31 3.41 -11.88 21.63
CA PHE A 31 2.97 -10.65 20.98
C PHE A 31 1.43 -10.54 21.00
N GLU A 32 0.94 -9.38 21.39
CA GLU A 32 -0.48 -9.03 21.44
C GLU A 32 -0.75 -7.77 20.61
N VAL A 33 -1.90 -7.74 19.94
CA VAL A 33 -2.32 -6.61 19.10
C VAL A 33 -3.74 -6.21 19.46
N ASP A 34 -3.93 -4.94 19.82
CA ASP A 34 -5.23 -4.30 19.72
C ASP A 34 -5.30 -3.63 18.33
N LEU A 35 -6.14 -4.12 17.43
CA LEU A 35 -6.29 -3.61 16.07
C LEU A 35 -7.49 -2.65 16.01
N LEU A 36 -7.20 -1.37 15.80
CA LEU A 36 -8.21 -0.33 15.61
C LEU A 36 -8.63 -0.25 14.14
N VAL A 37 -9.90 -0.55 13.89
CA VAL A 37 -10.54 -0.45 12.57
C VAL A 37 -11.80 0.43 12.65
N ARG A 38 -12.36 0.79 11.49
CA ARG A 38 -13.69 1.43 11.49
C ARG A 38 -14.76 0.39 11.78
N THR A 39 -15.82 0.76 12.51
CA THR A 39 -16.89 -0.16 12.91
C THR A 39 -17.47 -0.95 11.73
N GLY A 40 -17.68 -0.29 10.59
CA GLY A 40 -18.23 -0.93 9.38
C GLY A 40 -17.29 -1.91 8.68
N PHE A 41 -16.08 -2.13 9.16
CA PHE A 41 -15.12 -3.09 8.62
C PHE A 41 -14.62 -4.12 9.65
N ALA A 42 -15.17 -4.12 10.86
CA ALA A 42 -14.71 -4.98 11.94
C ALA A 42 -14.98 -6.48 11.69
N ASP A 43 -15.96 -6.79 10.86
CA ASP A 43 -16.43 -8.15 10.55
C ASP A 43 -15.47 -8.99 9.69
N ILE A 44 -14.43 -8.37 9.10
CA ILE A 44 -13.34 -9.08 8.42
C ILE A 44 -12.32 -9.65 9.39
N VAL A 45 -12.23 -9.11 10.62
CA VAL A 45 -11.18 -9.49 11.56
C VAL A 45 -11.60 -10.75 12.31
N PRO A 46 -10.81 -11.83 12.30
CA PRO A 46 -11.17 -13.07 12.98
C PRO A 46 -11.21 -12.89 14.50
N SER A 47 -12.27 -13.36 15.15
CA SER A 47 -12.43 -13.31 16.61
C SER A 47 -11.75 -14.46 17.37
N SER A 48 -11.22 -15.45 16.65
CA SER A 48 -10.75 -16.71 17.24
C SER A 48 -9.40 -16.61 17.92
N ASN A 49 -8.62 -15.59 17.56
CA ASN A 49 -7.27 -15.41 18.10
C ASN A 49 -7.32 -14.50 19.35
N PRO A 50 -7.10 -15.04 20.56
CA PRO A 50 -7.18 -14.26 21.79
C PRO A 50 -6.12 -13.15 21.91
N ARG A 51 -5.07 -13.21 21.09
CA ARG A 51 -3.99 -12.21 21.02
C ARG A 51 -4.31 -11.04 20.09
N LEU A 52 -5.41 -11.11 19.34
CA LEU A 52 -5.87 -10.05 18.44
C LEU A 52 -7.21 -9.52 18.96
N LYS A 53 -7.23 -8.30 19.50
CA LYS A 53 -8.45 -7.66 19.96
C LYS A 53 -8.86 -6.55 19.01
N VAL A 54 -10.10 -6.58 18.55
CA VAL A 54 -10.62 -5.53 17.68
C VAL A 54 -11.11 -4.36 18.51
N LYS A 55 -10.58 -3.17 18.22
CA LYS A 55 -11.13 -1.89 18.68
C LYS A 55 -11.79 -1.21 17.49
N THR A 56 -12.86 -0.45 17.76
CA THR A 56 -13.61 0.22 16.69
C THR A 56 -13.60 1.74 16.86
N LEU A 57 -13.53 2.42 15.73
CA LEU A 57 -13.80 3.84 15.58
C LEU A 57 -15.13 3.98 14.83
N ASP A 58 -16.11 4.61 15.49
CA ASP A 58 -17.40 4.96 14.89
C ASP A 58 -17.51 6.47 14.66
N PRO A 59 -17.26 6.97 13.43
CA PRO A 59 -17.39 8.39 13.14
C PRO A 59 -18.81 8.92 13.37
N ARG A 60 -19.84 8.07 13.30
CA ARG A 60 -21.22 8.49 13.49
C ARG A 60 -21.48 8.87 14.94
N ALA A 61 -20.91 8.13 15.89
CA ALA A 61 -21.01 8.44 17.31
C ALA A 61 -20.44 9.84 17.62
N PHE A 62 -19.34 10.21 16.95
CA PHE A 62 -18.72 11.53 17.13
C PHE A 62 -19.51 12.68 16.51
N LEU A 63 -20.29 12.44 15.44
CA LEU A 63 -21.02 13.47 14.72
C LEU A 63 -22.51 13.57 15.11
N GLN A 64 -23.01 12.58 15.86
CA GLN A 64 -24.41 12.54 16.29
C GLN A 64 -24.84 13.79 17.09
N PRO A 65 -24.05 14.31 18.05
CA PRO A 65 -24.47 15.47 18.85
C PRO A 65 -24.58 16.76 18.02
N ILE A 66 -23.77 16.92 16.96
CA ILE A 66 -23.90 18.02 16.00
C ILE A 66 -25.18 17.90 15.18
N SER A 67 -25.56 16.67 14.83
CA SER A 67 -26.71 16.39 13.97
C SER A 67 -28.06 16.62 14.67
N SER A 68 -28.08 16.72 16.01
CA SER A 68 -29.29 17.05 16.79
C SER A 68 -29.70 18.52 16.77
N GLY A 69 -28.90 19.42 16.18
CA GLY A 69 -29.26 20.83 15.97
C GLY A 69 -29.22 21.72 17.22
N ASP A 70 -28.64 21.24 18.33
CA ASP A 70 -28.41 22.03 19.55
C ASP A 70 -27.08 22.79 19.46
N GLU A 71 -27.04 24.03 19.96
CA GLU A 71 -25.82 24.87 20.00
C GLU A 71 -24.70 24.19 20.84
N SER A 72 -25.07 23.33 21.78
CA SER A 72 -24.13 22.54 22.60
C SER A 72 -23.54 21.29 21.89
N GLY A 73 -24.00 20.97 20.69
CA GLY A 73 -23.66 19.74 19.98
C GLY A 73 -22.19 19.61 19.60
N MET A 74 -21.50 20.72 19.34
CA MET A 74 -20.06 20.71 19.04
C MET A 74 -19.24 20.31 20.27
N ASP A 75 -19.49 20.95 21.42
CA ASP A 75 -18.78 20.68 22.67
C ASP A 75 -19.02 19.23 23.13
N ALA A 76 -20.26 18.75 23.01
CA ALA A 76 -20.58 17.35 23.31
C ALA A 76 -19.84 16.35 22.40
N SER A 77 -19.68 16.69 21.12
CA SER A 77 -18.95 15.87 20.15
C SER A 77 -17.45 15.83 20.46
N LEU A 78 -16.85 17.00 20.76
CA LEU A 78 -15.45 17.11 21.17
C LEU A 78 -15.18 16.30 22.44
N LYS A 79 -16.04 16.45 23.46
CA LYS A 79 -15.95 15.66 24.69
C LYS A 79 -16.01 14.15 24.41
N THR A 80 -16.88 13.72 23.51
CA THR A 80 -16.99 12.29 23.13
C THR A 80 -15.70 11.79 22.47
N VAL A 81 -15.09 12.60 21.61
CA VAL A 81 -13.81 12.27 20.96
C VAL A 81 -12.68 12.23 21.99
N GLU A 82 -12.60 13.22 22.88
CA GLU A 82 -11.62 13.28 23.96
C GLU A 82 -11.73 12.08 24.90
N GLU A 83 -12.93 11.73 25.36
CA GLU A 83 -13.16 10.56 26.22
C GLU A 83 -12.74 9.26 25.54
N TRP A 84 -13.01 9.13 24.23
CA TRP A 84 -12.60 7.95 23.45
C TRP A 84 -11.08 7.89 23.26
N LEU A 85 -10.43 9.02 22.96
CA LEU A 85 -8.97 9.12 22.86
C LEU A 85 -8.29 8.84 24.20
N ASP A 86 -8.82 9.35 25.30
CA ASP A 86 -8.34 9.08 26.65
C ASP A 86 -8.42 7.59 27.00
N GLN A 87 -9.49 6.90 26.60
CA GLN A 87 -9.62 5.45 26.80
C GLN A 87 -8.55 4.68 26.03
N LEU A 88 -8.21 5.12 24.81
CA LEU A 88 -7.11 4.54 24.05
C LEU A 88 -5.76 4.81 24.72
N ALA A 89 -5.50 6.04 25.15
CA ALA A 89 -4.24 6.46 25.75
C ALA A 89 -3.95 5.81 27.10
N LYS A 90 -4.99 5.48 27.89
CA LYS A 90 -4.88 4.78 29.18
C LYS A 90 -4.50 3.30 29.06
N CYS A 91 -4.51 2.73 27.86
CA CYS A 91 -4.09 1.35 27.67
C CYS A 91 -2.56 1.26 27.64
N ASP A 92 -2.00 0.25 28.32
CA ASP A 92 -0.55 0.00 28.35
C ASP A 92 -0.08 -0.65 27.03
N TYR A 93 0.21 0.17 26.02
CA TYR A 93 0.87 -0.27 24.79
C TYR A 93 2.37 0.01 24.84
N ASP A 94 3.17 -0.95 24.40
CA ASP A 94 4.61 -0.77 24.20
C ASP A 94 4.91 0.14 22.99
N GLY A 95 3.94 0.26 22.06
CA GLY A 95 4.02 1.13 20.91
C GLY A 95 2.77 1.12 20.04
N VAL A 96 2.70 2.10 19.14
CA VAL A 96 1.58 2.34 18.23
C VAL A 96 2.09 2.29 16.79
N ILE A 97 1.39 1.53 15.94
CA ILE A 97 1.74 1.40 14.53
C ILE A 97 0.55 1.85 13.67
N ASN A 98 0.77 2.87 12.85
CA ASN A 98 -0.24 3.41 11.95
C ASN A 98 -0.07 2.91 10.52
N PHE A 99 -0.79 1.85 10.18
CA PHE A 99 -0.87 1.27 8.83
C PHE A 99 -1.86 1.99 7.90
N SER A 100 -2.64 2.93 8.44
CA SER A 100 -3.69 3.59 7.65
C SER A 100 -3.15 4.71 6.77
N PHE A 101 -1.99 5.28 7.15
CA PHE A 101 -1.32 6.36 6.41
C PHE A 101 -2.26 7.50 5.98
N SER A 102 -3.18 7.90 6.86
CA SER A 102 -4.26 8.84 6.56
C SER A 102 -4.18 10.10 7.42
N PRO A 103 -4.78 11.22 6.99
CA PRO A 103 -4.88 12.42 7.82
C PRO A 103 -5.53 12.18 9.17
N LEU A 104 -6.65 11.44 9.23
CA LEU A 104 -7.35 11.15 10.49
C LEU A 104 -6.46 10.32 11.44
N SER A 105 -5.88 9.21 10.95
CA SER A 105 -5.03 8.36 11.79
C SER A 105 -3.79 9.10 12.28
N SER A 106 -3.25 10.04 11.51
CA SER A 106 -2.09 10.85 11.94
C SER A 106 -2.40 11.79 13.11
N PHE A 107 -3.63 12.29 13.24
CA PHE A 107 -4.03 13.09 14.41
C PHE A 107 -4.21 12.21 15.65
N ILE A 108 -4.77 11.00 15.48
CA ILE A 108 -4.86 10.03 16.58
C ILE A 108 -3.45 9.68 17.07
N CYS A 109 -2.50 9.48 16.15
CA CYS A 109 -1.10 9.25 16.50
C CYS A 109 -0.47 10.42 17.25
N LEU A 110 -0.68 11.67 16.83
CA LEU A 110 -0.19 12.84 17.56
C LEU A 110 -0.69 12.83 19.01
N PHE A 111 -1.98 12.61 19.23
CA PHE A 111 -2.56 12.54 20.57
C PHE A 111 -1.91 11.44 21.43
N LEU A 112 -1.70 10.25 20.85
CA LEU A 112 -1.05 9.14 21.55
C LEU A 112 0.43 9.43 21.86
N GLU A 113 1.16 10.12 20.97
CA GLU A 113 2.54 10.57 21.25
C GLU A 113 2.58 11.56 22.42
N GLU A 114 1.63 12.51 22.48
CA GLU A 114 1.54 13.47 23.58
C GLU A 114 1.17 12.80 24.92
N ALA A 115 0.43 11.69 24.85
CA ALA A 115 0.18 10.81 25.99
C ALA A 115 1.35 9.89 26.36
N GLY A 116 2.48 9.96 25.64
CA GLY A 116 3.72 9.24 25.96
C GLY A 116 3.95 7.94 25.20
N HIS A 117 3.11 7.59 24.22
CA HIS A 117 3.28 6.39 23.41
C HIS A 117 4.27 6.60 22.27
N SER A 118 5.07 5.57 21.96
CA SER A 118 5.91 5.59 20.76
C SER A 118 5.07 5.31 19.51
N VAL A 119 5.31 6.04 18.42
CA VAL A 119 4.58 5.86 17.14
C VAL A 119 5.52 5.53 15.99
N ILE A 120 5.12 4.57 15.17
CA ILE A 120 5.63 4.32 13.81
C ILE A 120 4.47 4.53 12.84
N GLY A 121 4.70 5.22 11.72
CA GLY A 121 3.63 5.59 10.79
C GLY A 121 3.49 7.10 10.60
N TYR A 122 2.39 7.52 10.00
CA TYR A 122 2.08 8.95 9.92
C TYR A 122 1.64 9.48 11.28
N SER A 123 2.18 10.63 11.63
CA SER A 123 1.82 11.46 12.77
C SER A 123 1.85 12.93 12.35
N ARG A 124 1.90 13.83 13.33
CA ARG A 124 1.98 15.27 13.11
C ARG A 124 2.94 15.92 14.09
N HIS A 125 3.36 17.14 13.76
CA HIS A 125 3.94 18.06 14.72
C HIS A 125 2.84 18.72 15.55
N ARG A 126 3.20 19.41 16.63
CA ARG A 126 2.23 20.04 17.56
C ARG A 126 1.35 21.11 16.90
N ASP A 127 1.82 21.75 15.84
CA ASP A 127 1.04 22.72 15.06
C ASP A 127 0.10 22.05 14.04
N GLY A 128 0.06 20.72 14.01
CA GLY A 128 -0.74 19.93 13.09
C GLY A 128 -0.08 19.68 11.72
N THR A 129 1.13 20.17 11.46
CA THR A 129 1.83 19.85 10.21
C THR A 129 2.25 18.38 10.15
N PHE A 130 2.38 17.83 8.93
CA PHE A 130 2.60 16.40 8.72
C PHE A 130 3.98 15.93 9.22
N SER A 131 4.02 14.72 9.78
CA SER A 131 5.28 14.04 10.13
C SER A 131 5.16 12.53 9.87
N ALA A 132 6.22 11.91 9.35
CA ALA A 132 6.30 10.48 9.12
C ALA A 132 7.37 9.87 10.04
N ARG A 133 6.92 9.10 11.02
CA ARG A 133 7.79 8.47 12.02
C ARG A 133 8.39 7.18 11.47
N GLY A 134 9.72 7.16 11.41
CA GLY A 134 10.48 6.00 10.95
C GLY A 134 10.66 5.93 9.44
N PHE A 135 11.69 5.19 9.05
CA PHE A 135 12.13 5.07 7.68
C PHE A 135 11.03 4.51 6.74
N THR A 136 10.36 3.43 7.15
CA THR A 136 9.34 2.76 6.34
C THR A 136 8.14 3.68 6.02
N SER A 137 7.76 4.55 6.95
CA SER A 137 6.65 5.50 6.76
C SER A 137 7.03 6.64 5.81
N ARG A 138 8.29 7.07 5.85
CA ARG A 138 8.86 8.03 4.89
C ARG A 138 8.94 7.43 3.48
N TYR A 139 9.30 6.15 3.37
CA TYR A 139 9.21 5.41 2.11
C TYR A 139 7.76 5.37 1.60
N PHE A 140 6.80 4.99 2.43
CA PHE A 140 5.39 4.93 2.05
C PHE A 140 4.90 6.28 1.50
N PHE A 141 5.20 7.38 2.20
CA PHE A 141 4.82 8.72 1.75
C PHE A 141 5.39 9.10 0.39
N SER A 142 6.67 8.84 0.18
CA SER A 142 7.35 9.24 -1.05
C SER A 142 7.05 8.32 -2.23
N GLN A 143 6.91 7.01 -2.01
CA GLN A 143 6.90 6.03 -3.08
C GLN A 143 5.56 5.33 -3.31
N VAL A 144 4.66 5.22 -2.33
CA VAL A 144 3.42 4.42 -2.48
C VAL A 144 2.26 5.24 -3.01
N GLY A 145 1.49 4.65 -3.94
CA GLY A 145 0.22 5.18 -4.44
C GLY A 145 0.14 5.34 -5.95
N VAL A 146 -0.93 6.01 -6.41
CA VAL A 146 -1.23 6.20 -7.84
C VAL A 146 -0.12 7.01 -8.52
N LEU A 147 0.33 6.52 -9.69
CA LEU A 147 1.44 7.12 -10.46
C LEU A 147 2.73 7.29 -9.65
N LYS A 148 2.97 6.38 -8.69
CA LYS A 148 4.23 6.34 -7.96
C LYS A 148 5.05 5.10 -8.35
N PRO A 149 6.39 5.17 -8.30
CA PRO A 149 7.28 4.15 -8.84
C PRO A 149 7.52 2.99 -7.85
N ASN A 150 6.62 2.79 -6.87
CA ASN A 150 6.81 1.76 -5.86
C ASN A 150 6.89 0.37 -6.49
N THR A 151 7.89 -0.37 -6.05
CA THR A 151 8.18 -1.75 -6.47
C THR A 151 8.00 -2.75 -5.34
N THR A 152 7.56 -2.29 -4.17
CA THR A 152 7.50 -3.07 -2.94
C THR A 152 6.06 -3.31 -2.56
N HIS A 153 5.71 -4.58 -2.35
CA HIS A 153 4.37 -4.96 -1.94
C HIS A 153 4.02 -4.39 -0.56
N LEU A 154 2.76 -4.00 -0.37
CA LEU A 154 2.32 -3.38 0.90
C LEU A 154 2.54 -4.31 2.10
N THR A 155 2.42 -5.62 1.92
CA THR A 155 2.75 -6.57 3.01
C THR A 155 4.21 -6.47 3.44
N CYS A 156 5.17 -6.29 2.52
CA CYS A 156 6.58 -6.15 2.89
C CYS A 156 6.82 -4.84 3.67
N ILE A 157 6.08 -3.78 3.34
CA ILE A 157 6.08 -2.54 4.10
C ILE A 157 5.55 -2.79 5.52
N PHE A 158 4.40 -3.46 5.64
CA PHE A 158 3.78 -3.74 6.94
C PHE A 158 4.61 -4.71 7.79
N ASP A 159 5.21 -5.74 7.18
CA ASP A 159 6.12 -6.69 7.81
C ASP A 159 7.33 -5.95 8.40
N ARG A 160 7.93 -5.02 7.64
CA ARG A 160 9.04 -4.20 8.13
C ARG A 160 8.64 -3.28 9.28
N MET A 161 7.42 -2.71 9.26
CA MET A 161 6.92 -1.92 10.39
C MET A 161 6.71 -2.76 11.65
N LEU A 162 6.39 -4.04 11.50
CA LEU A 162 6.26 -5.01 12.61
C LEU A 162 7.57 -5.70 12.97
N ASN A 163 8.67 -5.35 12.31
CA ASN A 163 9.97 -5.98 12.47
C ASN A 163 9.90 -7.52 12.30
N VAL A 164 9.25 -7.95 11.22
CA VAL A 164 9.19 -9.36 10.82
C VAL A 164 9.87 -9.52 9.46
N GLU A 165 10.63 -10.59 9.30
CA GLU A 165 11.27 -10.92 8.03
C GLU A 165 10.27 -11.61 7.07
N ASP A 166 10.64 -11.65 5.79
CA ASP A 166 9.84 -12.25 4.71
C ASP A 166 9.80 -13.78 4.83
N GLU A 167 9.18 -14.29 5.89
CA GLU A 167 8.80 -15.70 6.00
C GLU A 167 7.40 -15.93 5.41
N ILE A 168 7.19 -17.13 4.88
CA ILE A 168 5.91 -17.59 4.35
C ILE A 168 4.90 -17.64 5.50
N CYS A 169 3.83 -16.85 5.38
CA CYS A 169 2.71 -16.92 6.33
C CYS A 169 2.04 -18.30 6.18
N ARG A 170 1.82 -18.99 7.30
CA ARG A 170 1.00 -20.22 7.31
C ARG A 170 -0.45 -19.84 6.97
N ASP A 171 -1.19 -20.80 6.40
CA ASP A 171 -2.62 -20.61 6.16
C ASP A 171 -3.33 -20.23 7.47
N PRO A 172 -4.08 -19.11 7.51
CA PRO A 172 -4.77 -18.66 8.70
C PRO A 172 -5.85 -19.65 9.14
N VAL A 173 -6.05 -19.78 10.45
CA VAL A 173 -7.10 -20.63 11.02
C VAL A 173 -8.45 -19.93 10.91
N LEU A 174 -9.34 -20.49 10.10
CA LEU A 174 -10.69 -19.98 9.92
C LEU A 174 -11.62 -20.38 11.06
N GLU A 175 -12.44 -19.43 11.50
CA GLU A 175 -13.71 -19.75 12.13
C GLU A 175 -14.67 -20.31 11.07
N ARG A 176 -15.31 -21.44 11.35
CA ARG A 176 -16.32 -22.00 10.46
C ARG A 176 -17.62 -21.22 10.61
N SER A 177 -18.12 -20.62 9.52
CA SER A 177 -19.48 -20.10 9.47
C SER A 177 -20.44 -21.25 9.14
N PRO A 178 -21.71 -21.20 9.60
CA PRO A 178 -22.76 -22.13 9.19
C PRO A 178 -23.21 -21.98 7.72
N PHE A 179 -22.37 -21.41 6.84
CA PHE A 179 -22.69 -21.02 5.47
C PHE A 179 -23.16 -22.19 4.59
N PRO A 180 -24.05 -21.99 3.59
CA PRO A 180 -24.47 -23.00 2.64
C PRO A 180 -23.31 -23.83 2.09
N ARG A 181 -23.58 -25.14 1.97
CA ARG A 181 -22.67 -26.11 1.38
C ARG A 181 -22.22 -25.64 0.00
N THR A 182 -21.01 -25.09 -0.09
CA THR A 182 -20.33 -24.93 -1.37
C THR A 182 -19.93 -26.32 -1.90
N PRO A 183 -19.81 -26.49 -3.23
CA PRO A 183 -19.23 -27.70 -3.80
C PRO A 183 -17.85 -27.99 -3.20
N ALA A 184 -17.43 -29.26 -3.21
CA ALA A 184 -16.11 -29.65 -2.67
C ALA A 184 -14.93 -29.00 -3.43
N SER A 185 -15.13 -28.66 -4.70
CA SER A 185 -14.18 -27.91 -5.53
C SER A 185 -14.95 -26.99 -6.47
N TYR A 186 -14.43 -25.78 -6.69
CA TYR A 186 -15.06 -24.78 -7.56
C TYR A 186 -14.06 -23.69 -7.97
N ALA A 187 -14.32 -23.06 -9.11
CA ALA A 187 -13.72 -21.79 -9.47
C ALA A 187 -14.56 -20.64 -8.90
N LEU A 188 -13.92 -19.62 -8.35
CA LEU A 188 -14.58 -18.44 -7.83
C LEU A 188 -14.30 -17.25 -8.76
N ILE A 189 -15.33 -16.56 -9.20
CA ILE A 189 -15.20 -15.37 -10.04
C ILE A 189 -15.81 -14.18 -9.30
N HIS A 190 -14.99 -13.16 -9.05
CA HIS A 190 -15.46 -11.89 -8.52
C HIS A 190 -15.81 -10.92 -9.65
N VAL A 191 -17.07 -10.50 -9.71
CA VAL A 191 -17.62 -9.61 -10.75
C VAL A 191 -17.72 -8.14 -10.31
N GLY A 192 -17.05 -7.81 -9.19
CA GLY A 192 -17.05 -6.50 -8.56
C GLY A 192 -15.65 -5.90 -8.39
N ALA A 193 -15.62 -4.59 -8.15
CA ALA A 193 -14.43 -3.83 -7.79
C ALA A 193 -14.88 -2.55 -7.08
N SER A 194 -13.93 -1.83 -6.49
CA SER A 194 -14.23 -0.55 -5.82
C SER A 194 -14.57 0.58 -6.81
N GLU A 195 -14.11 0.46 -8.05
CA GLU A 195 -14.28 1.45 -9.12
C GLU A 195 -14.58 0.73 -10.45
N GLU A 196 -15.46 1.32 -11.27
CA GLU A 196 -15.92 0.71 -12.53
C GLU A 196 -14.79 0.55 -13.56
N SER A 197 -13.84 1.47 -13.59
CA SER A 197 -12.70 1.45 -14.51
C SER A 197 -11.79 0.23 -14.33
N LYS A 198 -11.79 -0.37 -13.14
CA LYS A 198 -10.98 -1.55 -12.81
C LYS A 198 -11.62 -2.87 -13.27
N LEU A 199 -12.83 -2.83 -13.81
CA LEU A 199 -13.59 -4.03 -14.12
C LEU A 199 -13.40 -4.50 -15.55
N LEU A 200 -13.51 -5.82 -15.71
CA LEU A 200 -13.80 -6.40 -17.02
C LEU A 200 -15.24 -6.05 -17.41
N SER A 201 -15.46 -5.85 -18.71
CA SER A 201 -16.81 -5.70 -19.24
C SER A 201 -17.62 -6.99 -19.05
N VAL A 202 -18.95 -6.89 -19.01
CA VAL A 202 -19.83 -8.07 -18.88
C VAL A 202 -19.60 -9.06 -20.03
N GLY A 203 -19.32 -8.57 -21.25
CA GLY A 203 -18.97 -9.43 -22.39
C GLY A 203 -17.65 -10.19 -22.20
N GLN A 204 -16.66 -9.59 -21.54
CA GLN A 204 -15.42 -10.28 -21.20
C GLN A 204 -15.66 -11.34 -20.12
N TYR A 205 -16.40 -11.02 -19.05
CA TYR A 205 -16.81 -12.01 -18.05
C TYR A 205 -17.57 -13.17 -18.69
N PHE A 206 -18.52 -12.90 -19.60
CA PHE A 206 -19.27 -13.92 -20.32
C PHE A 206 -18.33 -14.89 -21.03
N ARG A 207 -17.35 -14.38 -21.79
CA ARG A 207 -16.36 -15.20 -22.50
C ARG A 207 -15.46 -15.99 -21.55
N ILE A 208 -15.12 -15.45 -20.38
CA ILE A 208 -14.37 -16.18 -19.35
C ILE A 208 -15.21 -17.36 -18.86
N VAL A 209 -16.44 -17.12 -18.41
CA VAL A 209 -17.31 -18.17 -17.86
C VAL A 209 -17.59 -19.22 -18.93
N GLU A 210 -18.00 -18.82 -20.14
CA GLU A 210 -18.26 -19.72 -21.26
C GLU A 210 -17.03 -20.58 -21.61
N GLY A 211 -15.85 -19.96 -21.63
CA GLY A 211 -14.60 -20.66 -21.89
C GLY A 211 -14.31 -21.70 -20.81
N LEU A 212 -14.44 -21.34 -19.54
CA LEU A 212 -14.16 -22.25 -18.43
C LEU A 212 -15.16 -23.41 -18.37
N THR A 213 -16.46 -23.17 -18.53
CA THR A 213 -17.48 -24.23 -18.51
C THR A 213 -17.33 -25.21 -19.67
N ARG A 214 -16.86 -24.75 -20.82
CA ARG A 214 -16.55 -25.61 -21.98
C ARG A 214 -15.40 -26.58 -21.71
N TRP A 215 -14.40 -26.16 -20.95
CA TRP A 215 -13.15 -26.91 -20.77
C TRP A 215 -13.02 -27.62 -19.41
N LEU A 216 -13.85 -27.25 -18.44
CA LEU A 216 -13.79 -27.72 -17.06
C LEU A 216 -15.17 -28.20 -16.61
N SER A 217 -15.24 -29.36 -15.97
CA SER A 217 -16.44 -29.84 -15.26
C SER A 217 -16.52 -29.30 -13.82
N LEU A 218 -15.90 -28.15 -13.57
CA LEU A 218 -15.76 -27.54 -12.25
C LEU A 218 -16.89 -26.51 -12.06
N PRO A 219 -17.68 -26.57 -10.97
CA PRO A 219 -18.65 -25.54 -10.65
C PRO A 219 -18.00 -24.15 -10.57
N ILE A 220 -18.71 -23.14 -11.05
CA ILE A 220 -18.27 -21.74 -11.02
C ILE A 220 -19.18 -20.97 -10.07
N ILE A 221 -18.60 -20.30 -9.08
CA ILE A 221 -19.32 -19.44 -8.15
C ILE A 221 -19.05 -17.98 -8.53
N LEU A 222 -20.11 -17.19 -8.71
CA LEU A 222 -20.03 -15.75 -8.87
C LEU A 222 -20.21 -15.05 -7.52
N VAL A 223 -19.32 -14.11 -7.19
CA VAL A 223 -19.40 -13.28 -5.98
C VAL A 223 -19.25 -11.80 -6.33
N GLY A 224 -19.84 -10.97 -5.47
CA GLY A 224 -19.87 -9.52 -5.60
C GLY A 224 -20.85 -8.91 -4.61
N SER A 225 -20.89 -7.59 -4.54
CA SER A 225 -21.89 -6.83 -3.81
C SER A 225 -23.24 -6.84 -4.52
N LYS A 226 -24.29 -6.48 -3.79
CA LYS A 226 -25.65 -6.32 -4.34
C LYS A 226 -25.74 -5.31 -5.49
N ARG A 227 -24.80 -4.37 -5.61
CA ARG A 227 -24.76 -3.40 -6.71
C ARG A 227 -24.36 -4.04 -8.04
N GLU A 228 -23.73 -5.22 -7.99
CA GLU A 228 -23.28 -5.95 -9.17
C GLU A 228 -24.25 -7.05 -9.62
N SER A 229 -25.42 -7.21 -8.97
CA SER A 229 -26.38 -8.28 -9.29
C SER A 229 -26.82 -8.28 -10.76
N TRP A 230 -26.93 -7.11 -11.40
CA TRP A 230 -27.26 -7.01 -12.82
C TRP A 230 -26.22 -7.72 -13.71
N ARG A 231 -24.94 -7.76 -13.31
CA ARG A 231 -23.90 -8.48 -14.07
C ARG A 231 -24.09 -9.98 -13.98
N SER A 232 -24.35 -10.51 -12.78
CA SER A 232 -24.58 -11.94 -12.61
C SER A 232 -25.88 -12.39 -13.26
N GLU A 233 -26.93 -11.55 -13.28
CA GLU A 233 -28.16 -11.80 -14.03
C GLU A 233 -27.88 -11.98 -15.53
N VAL A 234 -27.13 -11.06 -16.16
CA VAL A 234 -26.77 -11.18 -17.58
C VAL A 234 -25.98 -12.47 -17.86
N LEU A 235 -25.00 -12.81 -17.00
CA LEU A 235 -24.19 -14.01 -17.15
C LEU A 235 -25.04 -15.30 -17.00
N THR A 236 -25.87 -15.37 -15.96
CA THR A 236 -26.70 -16.54 -15.68
C THR A 236 -27.80 -16.74 -16.72
N CYS A 237 -28.47 -15.67 -17.15
CA CYS A 237 -29.47 -15.75 -18.22
C CYS A 237 -28.86 -16.13 -19.57
N GLY A 238 -27.68 -15.61 -19.90
CA GLY A 238 -27.03 -15.84 -21.20
C GLY A 238 -26.40 -17.23 -21.34
N LEU A 239 -25.90 -17.81 -20.25
CA LEU A 239 -25.22 -19.12 -20.30
C LEU A 239 -26.15 -20.30 -19.96
N GLN A 240 -27.16 -20.07 -19.10
CA GLN A 240 -28.10 -21.11 -18.63
C GLN A 240 -27.40 -22.38 -18.10
N ASP A 241 -26.20 -22.25 -17.54
CA ASP A 241 -25.40 -23.36 -17.02
C ASP A 241 -25.79 -23.66 -15.56
N LYS A 242 -26.14 -24.92 -15.28
CA LYS A 242 -26.50 -25.38 -13.93
C LYS A 242 -25.32 -25.42 -12.96
N ASN A 243 -24.09 -25.41 -13.49
CA ASN A 243 -22.87 -25.37 -12.70
C ASN A 243 -22.44 -23.94 -12.35
N LEU A 244 -23.16 -22.92 -12.85
CA LEU A 244 -22.95 -21.53 -12.49
C LEU A 244 -23.82 -21.15 -11.28
N ILE A 245 -23.17 -20.91 -10.14
CA ILE A 245 -23.83 -20.59 -8.87
C ILE A 245 -23.66 -19.09 -8.61
N ASP A 246 -24.76 -18.35 -8.57
CA ASP A 246 -24.75 -16.91 -8.31
C ASP A 246 -24.90 -16.62 -6.81
N LEU A 247 -23.84 -16.13 -6.17
CA LEU A 247 -23.82 -15.62 -4.79
C LEU A 247 -23.66 -14.10 -4.72
N VAL A 248 -23.79 -13.37 -5.83
CA VAL A 248 -23.64 -11.91 -5.86
C VAL A 248 -24.71 -11.24 -5.00
N GLY A 249 -24.27 -10.45 -4.01
CA GLY A 249 -25.14 -9.79 -3.04
C GLY A 249 -25.80 -10.73 -2.02
N LYS A 250 -25.37 -12.00 -1.94
CA LYS A 250 -25.98 -13.05 -1.09
C LYS A 250 -25.04 -13.54 0.02
N THR A 251 -23.89 -12.90 0.19
CA THR A 251 -22.89 -13.22 1.22
C THR A 251 -22.62 -12.02 2.11
N SER A 252 -22.58 -12.23 3.41
CA SER A 252 -21.85 -11.36 4.35
C SER A 252 -20.34 -11.48 4.15
N ILE A 253 -19.56 -10.62 4.81
CA ILE A 253 -18.10 -10.62 4.69
C ILE A 253 -17.48 -11.89 5.29
N THR A 254 -17.97 -12.36 6.43
CA THR A 254 -17.53 -13.62 7.05
C THR A 254 -17.80 -14.80 6.12
N GLU A 255 -18.97 -14.83 5.49
CA GLU A 255 -19.35 -15.87 4.53
C GLU A 255 -18.52 -15.82 3.24
N LEU A 256 -18.28 -14.62 2.70
CA LEU A 256 -17.39 -14.41 1.56
C LEU A 256 -15.98 -14.92 1.86
N THR A 257 -15.46 -14.66 3.06
CA THR A 257 -14.14 -15.12 3.52
C THR A 257 -14.05 -16.65 3.51
N GLU A 258 -15.10 -17.34 3.94
CA GLU A 258 -15.18 -18.81 3.88
C GLU A 258 -15.31 -19.35 2.45
N VAL A 259 -16.04 -18.66 1.57
CA VAL A 259 -16.11 -19.02 0.14
C VAL A 259 -14.74 -18.84 -0.53
N VAL A 260 -14.02 -17.75 -0.25
CA VAL A 260 -12.71 -17.53 -0.86
C VAL A 260 -11.71 -18.59 -0.40
N SER A 261 -11.67 -18.92 0.89
CA SER A 261 -10.66 -19.83 1.43
C SER A 261 -10.71 -21.27 0.91
N ARG A 262 -11.86 -21.69 0.37
CA ARG A 262 -12.08 -23.04 -0.17
C ARG A 262 -12.05 -23.09 -1.70
N ALA A 263 -11.89 -21.95 -2.37
CA ALA A 263 -11.84 -21.89 -3.82
C ALA A 263 -10.64 -22.67 -4.38
N THR A 264 -10.85 -23.40 -5.48
CA THR A 264 -9.77 -24.07 -6.22
C THR A 264 -8.93 -23.08 -7.02
N VAL A 265 -9.58 -22.05 -7.55
CA VAL A 265 -8.95 -20.92 -8.22
C VAL A 265 -9.85 -19.69 -8.07
N VAL A 266 -9.25 -18.52 -7.92
CA VAL A 266 -9.93 -17.22 -7.85
C VAL A 266 -9.62 -16.43 -9.11
N ILE A 267 -10.65 -15.84 -9.72
CA ILE A 267 -10.54 -15.03 -10.93
C ILE A 267 -11.24 -13.70 -10.69
N GLY A 268 -10.61 -12.59 -11.09
CA GLY A 268 -11.26 -11.29 -10.92
C GLY A 268 -10.36 -10.11 -11.28
N CYS A 269 -10.54 -9.02 -10.55
CA CYS A 269 -9.77 -7.79 -10.67
C CYS A 269 -9.25 -7.35 -9.30
N ASP A 270 -8.54 -6.22 -9.24
CA ASP A 270 -8.10 -5.58 -8.00
C ASP A 270 -9.27 -5.28 -7.04
N SER A 271 -9.38 -6.07 -5.96
CA SER A 271 -10.54 -6.08 -5.07
C SER A 271 -10.24 -6.75 -3.72
N LEU A 272 -11.19 -6.71 -2.78
CA LEU A 272 -11.09 -7.47 -1.52
C LEU A 272 -10.88 -8.98 -1.77
N VAL A 273 -11.55 -9.56 -2.77
CA VAL A 273 -11.44 -10.99 -3.07
C VAL A 273 -10.02 -11.39 -3.48
N LEU A 274 -9.29 -10.50 -4.17
CA LEU A 274 -7.86 -10.68 -4.45
C LEU A 274 -7.06 -10.77 -3.14
N GLN A 275 -7.29 -9.84 -2.21
CA GLN A 275 -6.54 -9.82 -0.95
C GLN A 275 -6.84 -11.06 -0.10
N LEU A 276 -8.11 -11.47 -0.01
CA LEU A 276 -8.51 -12.71 0.65
C LEU A 276 -7.90 -13.95 -0.01
N SER A 277 -7.85 -13.99 -1.34
CA SER A 277 -7.24 -15.11 -2.06
C SER A 277 -5.74 -15.23 -1.73
N SER A 278 -5.04 -14.10 -1.61
CA SER A 278 -3.64 -14.07 -1.19
C SER A 278 -3.46 -14.50 0.27
N TYR A 279 -4.37 -14.05 1.15
CA TYR A 279 -4.37 -14.38 2.57
C TYR A 279 -4.56 -15.89 2.82
N PHE A 280 -5.44 -16.55 2.05
CA PHE A 280 -5.63 -18.00 2.10
C PHE A 280 -4.74 -18.78 1.12
N ASN A 281 -3.80 -18.12 0.44
CA ASN A 281 -2.93 -18.76 -0.54
C ASN A 281 -3.68 -19.59 -1.61
N ARG A 282 -4.77 -19.01 -2.16
CA ARG A 282 -5.51 -19.61 -3.27
C ARG A 282 -4.88 -19.21 -4.60
N PRO A 283 -4.78 -20.12 -5.59
CA PRO A 283 -4.37 -19.75 -6.94
C PRO A 283 -5.27 -18.62 -7.48
N THR A 284 -4.67 -17.58 -8.03
CA THR A 284 -5.39 -16.35 -8.36
C THR A 284 -4.97 -15.78 -9.70
N PHE A 285 -5.95 -15.46 -10.54
CA PHE A 285 -5.77 -14.80 -11.83
C PHE A 285 -6.51 -13.46 -11.79
N ILE A 286 -5.78 -12.35 -11.92
CA ILE A 286 -6.39 -11.03 -11.98
C ILE A 286 -6.10 -10.28 -13.26
N ALA A 287 -7.10 -9.53 -13.71
CA ALA A 287 -6.96 -8.48 -14.69
C ALA A 287 -6.78 -7.12 -13.99
N VAL A 288 -5.80 -6.34 -14.42
CA VAL A 288 -5.52 -4.99 -13.90
C VAL A 288 -5.25 -4.02 -15.04
N ASN A 289 -5.54 -2.74 -14.80
CA ASN A 289 -5.26 -1.67 -15.76
C ASN A 289 -4.16 -0.72 -15.25
N SER A 290 -3.87 0.34 -16.01
CA SER A 290 -2.84 1.33 -15.64
C SER A 290 -3.14 2.16 -14.38
N GLN A 291 -4.34 2.07 -13.80
CA GLN A 291 -4.71 2.76 -12.56
C GLN A 291 -4.35 1.95 -11.32
N VAL A 292 -3.98 0.68 -11.49
CA VAL A 292 -3.59 -0.23 -10.40
C VAL A 292 -2.11 -0.53 -10.55
N ASN A 293 -1.35 -0.34 -9.48
CA ASN A 293 0.04 -0.78 -9.42
C ASN A 293 0.08 -2.22 -8.83
N PRO A 294 0.27 -3.26 -9.65
CA PRO A 294 0.26 -4.64 -9.17
C PRO A 294 1.45 -4.97 -8.27
N PHE A 295 2.50 -4.14 -8.23
CA PHE A 295 3.58 -4.30 -7.27
C PHE A 295 3.10 -4.03 -5.84
N GLU A 296 2.13 -3.13 -5.64
CA GLU A 296 1.66 -2.74 -4.30
C GLU A 296 0.64 -3.73 -3.72
N THR A 297 -0.33 -4.13 -4.54
CA THR A 297 -1.53 -4.88 -4.09
C THR A 297 -1.81 -6.14 -4.91
N GLY A 298 -0.87 -6.55 -5.77
CA GLY A 298 -1.00 -7.76 -6.59
C GLY A 298 -1.14 -9.05 -5.76
N PRO A 299 -1.43 -10.18 -6.43
CA PRO A 299 -1.60 -11.44 -5.74
C PRO A 299 -0.27 -11.88 -5.14
N THR A 300 -0.31 -12.27 -3.87
CA THR A 300 0.87 -12.80 -3.17
C THR A 300 0.66 -14.25 -2.74
N ALA A 301 -0.36 -14.90 -3.32
CA ALA A 301 -0.49 -16.35 -3.34
C ALA A 301 0.63 -16.97 -4.20
N GLU A 302 0.97 -18.22 -3.90
CA GLU A 302 2.03 -18.96 -4.57
C GLU A 302 1.82 -19.16 -6.08
N ALA A 303 0.55 -19.14 -6.50
CA ALA A 303 0.12 -19.24 -7.88
C ALA A 303 -0.71 -18.01 -8.24
N GLY A 304 -0.10 -16.83 -8.12
CA GLY A 304 -0.70 -15.54 -8.49
C GLY A 304 -0.25 -15.11 -9.89
N PHE A 305 -1.21 -14.81 -10.77
CA PHE A 305 -0.98 -14.35 -12.14
C PHE A 305 -1.72 -13.04 -12.40
N VAL A 306 -1.03 -12.09 -13.04
CA VAL A 306 -1.57 -10.78 -13.39
C VAL A 306 -1.53 -10.59 -14.89
N TYR A 307 -2.67 -10.21 -15.45
CA TYR A 307 -2.80 -9.73 -16.83
C TYR A 307 -2.97 -8.22 -16.78
N TYR A 308 -1.94 -7.52 -17.22
CA TYR A 308 -1.92 -6.07 -17.26
C TYR A 308 -2.23 -5.58 -18.69
N ALA A 309 -3.06 -4.56 -18.78
CA ALA A 309 -3.25 -3.78 -20.00
C ALA A 309 -3.41 -2.30 -19.65
N THR A 310 -3.14 -1.39 -20.60
CA THR A 310 -3.45 0.03 -20.37
C THR A 310 -4.96 0.23 -20.17
N ASP A 311 -5.77 -0.48 -20.94
CA ASP A 311 -7.23 -0.50 -20.86
C ASP A 311 -7.72 -1.95 -20.78
N MET A 312 -8.74 -2.20 -19.95
CA MET A 312 -9.27 -3.55 -19.71
C MET A 312 -9.81 -4.20 -21.00
N SER A 313 -10.28 -3.43 -21.98
CA SER A 313 -10.77 -3.94 -23.26
C SER A 313 -9.68 -4.54 -24.15
N ALA A 314 -8.41 -4.19 -23.93
CA ALA A 314 -7.29 -4.70 -24.71
C ALA A 314 -6.84 -6.12 -24.29
N LEU A 315 -7.39 -6.66 -23.19
CA LEU A 315 -7.04 -7.98 -22.69
C LEU A 315 -7.55 -9.10 -23.61
N CYS A 316 -6.66 -10.02 -23.98
CA CYS A 316 -7.00 -11.23 -24.73
C CYS A 316 -7.65 -12.28 -23.82
N ILE A 317 -8.98 -12.30 -23.77
CA ILE A 317 -9.73 -13.20 -22.86
C ILE A 317 -9.46 -14.68 -23.15
N GLN A 318 -9.23 -15.04 -24.41
CA GLN A 318 -8.94 -16.42 -24.80
C GLN A 318 -7.62 -16.92 -24.20
N GLU A 319 -6.60 -16.05 -24.12
CA GLU A 319 -5.33 -16.37 -23.48
C GLU A 319 -5.50 -16.56 -21.98
N ILE A 320 -6.25 -15.67 -21.32
CA ILE A 320 -6.58 -15.77 -19.89
C ILE A 320 -7.27 -17.10 -19.59
N VAL A 321 -8.31 -17.45 -20.35
CA VAL A 321 -9.03 -18.73 -20.19
C VAL A 321 -8.09 -19.92 -20.41
N SER A 322 -7.29 -19.89 -21.47
CA SER A 322 -6.33 -20.95 -21.77
C SER A 322 -5.36 -21.16 -20.60
N ASP A 323 -4.82 -20.08 -20.04
CA ASP A 323 -3.87 -20.14 -18.93
C ASP A 323 -4.51 -20.65 -17.64
N ILE A 324 -5.73 -20.25 -17.33
CA ILE A 324 -6.49 -20.81 -16.18
C ILE A 324 -6.70 -22.31 -16.37
N VAL A 325 -7.15 -22.74 -17.54
CA VAL A 325 -7.38 -24.17 -17.85
C VAL A 325 -6.06 -24.96 -17.80
N ARG A 326 -4.96 -24.40 -18.32
CA ARG A 326 -3.63 -25.01 -18.24
C ARG A 326 -3.19 -25.20 -16.79
N HIS A 327 -3.33 -24.17 -15.96
CA HIS A 327 -2.99 -24.21 -14.55
C HIS A 327 -3.79 -25.29 -13.80
N LEU A 328 -5.10 -25.33 -13.99
CA LEU A 328 -5.96 -26.35 -13.38
C LEU A 328 -5.66 -27.78 -13.86
N LYS A 329 -5.02 -27.92 -15.03
CA LYS A 329 -4.51 -29.20 -15.55
C LYS A 329 -3.07 -29.51 -15.13
N GLY A 330 -2.47 -28.70 -14.25
CA GLY A 330 -1.10 -28.89 -13.74
C GLY A 330 0.01 -28.32 -14.60
N PHE A 331 -0.30 -27.46 -15.59
CA PHE A 331 0.69 -26.82 -16.45
C PHE A 331 0.85 -25.33 -16.12
N ALA A 332 2.06 -24.79 -16.29
CA ALA A 332 2.29 -23.35 -16.14
C ALA A 332 1.49 -22.52 -17.17
N PRO A 333 0.91 -21.37 -16.74
CA PRO A 333 0.45 -20.29 -17.62
C PRO A 333 1.54 -19.77 -18.54
N LYS A 334 1.15 -19.14 -19.66
CA LYS A 334 2.09 -18.69 -20.70
C LYS A 334 2.00 -17.20 -21.04
N ASN A 335 0.84 -16.58 -20.88
CA ASN A 335 0.52 -15.27 -21.46
C ASN A 335 0.22 -14.22 -20.38
N HIS A 336 0.74 -14.39 -19.16
CA HIS A 336 0.61 -13.43 -18.07
C HIS A 336 1.73 -12.38 -18.11
N THR A 337 1.45 -11.19 -17.57
CA THR A 337 2.45 -10.10 -17.48
C THR A 337 3.35 -10.26 -16.27
N LEU A 338 2.78 -10.64 -15.12
CA LEU A 338 3.52 -10.83 -13.87
C LEU A 338 3.04 -12.10 -13.17
N SER A 339 3.98 -12.80 -12.53
CA SER A 339 3.70 -13.97 -11.69
C SER A 339 4.49 -13.91 -10.38
N TRP A 340 3.88 -14.43 -9.31
CA TRP A 340 4.51 -14.56 -8.00
C TRP A 340 4.82 -16.03 -7.71
N CYS A 341 6.00 -16.32 -7.15
CA CYS A 341 6.43 -17.67 -6.75
C CYS A 341 7.06 -17.69 -5.34
N LYS A 342 7.00 -18.86 -4.68
CA LYS A 342 7.21 -19.13 -3.24
C LYS A 342 8.48 -18.59 -2.57
N SER A 343 9.57 -18.32 -3.26
CA SER A 343 10.87 -18.12 -2.58
C SER A 343 11.24 -16.67 -2.33
N THR A 344 10.56 -15.74 -2.99
CA THR A 344 10.84 -14.33 -2.84
C THR A 344 9.56 -13.58 -3.16
N SER A 345 9.08 -12.77 -2.23
CA SER A 345 8.30 -11.54 -2.47
C SER A 345 8.96 -10.56 -3.47
N GLN A 346 9.87 -11.04 -4.31
CA GLN A 346 10.49 -10.34 -5.40
C GLN A 346 9.74 -10.78 -6.65
N LEU A 347 8.97 -9.85 -7.18
CA LEU A 347 8.68 -9.83 -8.61
C LEU A 347 10.01 -9.95 -9.33
N GLU A 348 10.09 -10.80 -10.36
CA GLU A 348 11.04 -10.59 -11.44
C GLU A 348 10.39 -9.55 -12.34
N PRO A 349 10.62 -8.25 -12.13
CA PRO A 349 10.27 -7.30 -13.15
C PRO A 349 11.03 -7.67 -14.43
N THR A 350 10.49 -7.24 -15.55
CA THR A 350 11.31 -6.74 -16.65
C THR A 350 11.46 -5.22 -16.45
N PRO A 351 12.37 -4.67 -15.60
CA PRO A 351 12.41 -3.24 -15.34
C PRO A 351 13.58 -2.61 -16.09
N GLU A 352 13.39 -2.12 -17.31
CA GLU A 352 14.44 -1.32 -17.96
C GLU A 352 14.41 0.16 -17.54
N GLY A 353 13.88 0.50 -16.37
CA GLY A 353 13.67 1.88 -15.91
C GLY A 353 14.51 2.26 -14.69
N ILE A 354 15.27 3.35 -14.78
CA ILE A 354 16.06 3.94 -13.68
C ILE A 354 15.17 4.26 -12.47
N GLY A 355 13.91 4.64 -12.71
CA GLY A 355 12.94 4.89 -11.64
C GLY A 355 12.72 3.68 -10.72
N PHE A 356 12.68 2.46 -11.28
CA PHE A 356 12.52 1.22 -10.50
C PHE A 356 13.73 0.94 -9.62
N GLU A 357 14.94 1.06 -10.18
CA GLU A 357 16.20 0.86 -9.44
C GLU A 357 16.34 1.85 -8.30
N THR A 358 15.96 3.11 -8.55
CA THR A 358 16.01 4.18 -7.56
C THR A 358 15.01 3.90 -6.43
N SER A 359 13.76 3.53 -6.73
CA SER A 359 12.77 3.18 -5.69
C SER A 359 13.25 2.00 -4.82
N LYS A 360 13.82 0.96 -5.43
CA LYS A 360 14.37 -0.20 -4.72
C LYS A 360 15.55 0.18 -3.81
N GLN A 361 16.43 1.06 -4.26
CA GLN A 361 17.54 1.55 -3.46
C GLN A 361 17.06 2.42 -2.29
N ILE A 362 16.06 3.28 -2.52
CA ILE A 362 15.42 4.03 -1.44
C ILE A 362 14.86 3.04 -0.42
N TRP A 363 14.08 2.03 -0.84
CA TRP A 363 13.57 0.98 0.06
C TRP A 363 14.68 0.32 0.90
N ASN A 364 15.84 0.05 0.32
CA ASN A 364 16.98 -0.59 1.00
C ASN A 364 17.79 0.35 1.90
N GLY A 365 17.44 1.64 1.98
CA GLY A 365 18.20 2.60 2.77
C GLY A 365 19.42 3.18 2.06
N GLN A 366 19.56 2.95 0.75
CA GLN A 366 20.77 3.24 -0.04
C GLN A 366 20.71 4.61 -0.75
N PHE A 367 20.22 5.65 -0.06
CA PHE A 367 20.04 6.98 -0.68
C PHE A 367 21.35 7.71 -0.93
N GLY A 368 22.38 7.42 -0.14
CA GLY A 368 23.67 8.13 -0.19
C GLY A 368 24.59 7.68 -1.31
N ALA A 369 24.22 6.68 -2.11
CA ALA A 369 25.03 6.14 -3.21
C ALA A 369 24.10 5.44 -4.21
N LEU A 370 23.35 6.23 -4.98
CA LEU A 370 22.48 5.69 -6.03
C LEU A 370 23.32 5.01 -7.11
N ILE A 371 22.96 3.79 -7.47
CA ILE A 371 23.61 2.98 -8.50
C ILE A 371 22.60 2.74 -9.62
N LEU A 372 22.86 3.28 -10.80
CA LEU A 372 21.97 3.15 -11.96
C LEU A 372 22.59 2.24 -13.02
N SER A 373 21.77 1.43 -13.68
CA SER A 373 22.21 0.57 -14.80
C SER A 373 22.52 1.33 -16.08
N ARG A 374 21.96 2.53 -16.26
CA ARG A 374 22.19 3.40 -17.42
C ARG A 374 22.14 4.88 -17.01
N PRO A 375 22.67 5.80 -17.83
CA PRO A 375 22.53 7.23 -17.59
C PRO A 375 21.06 7.68 -17.65
N PRO A 376 20.61 8.57 -16.76
CA PRO A 376 19.26 9.15 -16.83
C PRO A 376 19.10 10.12 -18.01
N ASP A 377 17.86 10.26 -18.48
CA ASP A 377 17.52 11.14 -19.60
C ASP A 377 17.78 12.63 -19.31
N LEU A 378 17.62 13.06 -18.06
CA LEU A 378 18.03 14.39 -17.60
C LEU A 378 19.43 14.33 -16.99
N PRO A 379 20.36 15.20 -17.40
CA PRO A 379 21.67 15.33 -16.77
C PRO A 379 21.54 15.62 -15.27
N VAL A 380 22.35 14.91 -14.47
CA VAL A 380 22.43 15.07 -13.01
C VAL A 380 22.80 16.51 -12.64
N GLU A 381 23.57 17.16 -13.49
CA GLU A 381 24.07 18.53 -13.36
C GLU A 381 22.91 19.52 -13.21
N SER A 382 21.80 19.34 -13.94
CA SER A 382 20.64 20.24 -13.83
C SER A 382 20.00 20.22 -12.44
N LEU A 383 19.87 19.03 -11.83
CA LEU A 383 19.38 18.92 -10.46
C LEU A 383 20.37 19.53 -9.45
N ARG A 384 21.67 19.35 -9.67
CA ARG A 384 22.71 19.91 -8.81
C ARG A 384 22.75 21.43 -8.86
N GLU A 385 22.58 22.03 -10.04
CA GLU A 385 22.49 23.49 -10.19
C GLU A 385 21.30 24.08 -9.42
N LEU A 386 20.15 23.42 -9.43
CA LEU A 386 18.98 23.84 -8.62
C LEU A 386 19.27 23.77 -7.13
N ILE A 387 19.90 22.68 -6.67
CA ILE A 387 20.28 22.51 -5.26
C ILE A 387 21.31 23.56 -4.83
N GLU A 388 22.33 23.82 -5.65
CA GLU A 388 23.35 24.83 -5.38
C GLU A 388 22.74 26.24 -5.32
N THR A 389 21.81 26.53 -6.22
CA THR A 389 21.05 27.79 -6.22
C THR A 389 20.26 27.95 -4.94
N ALA A 390 19.52 26.92 -4.52
CA ALA A 390 18.76 26.94 -3.26
C ALA A 390 19.65 27.09 -2.03
N LEU A 391 20.76 26.33 -1.95
CA LEU A 391 21.72 26.44 -0.86
C LEU A 391 22.32 27.84 -0.77
N THR A 392 22.67 28.44 -1.90
CA THR A 392 23.18 29.82 -1.94
C THR A 392 22.17 30.81 -1.37
N GLN A 393 20.89 30.69 -1.74
CA GLN A 393 19.84 31.53 -1.19
C GLN A 393 19.61 31.28 0.30
N LEU A 394 19.58 30.02 0.75
CA LEU A 394 19.41 29.68 2.16
C LEU A 394 20.56 30.22 3.03
N TYR A 395 21.81 30.16 2.56
CA TYR A 395 22.94 30.79 3.25
C TYR A 395 22.84 32.31 3.28
N SER A 396 22.35 32.93 2.20
CA SER A 396 22.10 34.37 2.18
C SER A 396 21.04 34.74 3.21
N ILE A 397 19.91 34.01 3.26
CA ILE A 397 18.85 34.21 4.25
C ILE A 397 19.41 34.03 5.67
N LYS A 398 20.19 32.98 5.91
CA LYS A 398 20.81 32.74 7.23
C LYS A 398 21.71 33.89 7.70
N ARG A 399 22.41 34.58 6.79
CA ARG A 399 23.33 35.68 7.11
C ARG A 399 22.65 37.04 7.16
N ASN A 400 21.72 37.29 6.24
CA ASN A 400 21.20 38.62 5.93
C ASN A 400 19.71 38.77 6.24
N GLY A 401 19.03 37.69 6.66
CA GLY A 401 17.57 37.64 6.83
C GLY A 401 16.82 37.42 5.52
N PHE A 402 15.50 37.24 5.62
CA PHE A 402 14.64 37.03 4.45
C PHE A 402 14.56 38.26 3.54
N SER A 403 14.61 38.00 2.22
CA SER A 403 14.34 39.00 1.19
C SER A 403 13.29 38.49 0.20
N THR A 404 12.50 39.40 -0.40
CA THR A 404 11.53 39.04 -1.45
C THR A 404 12.20 38.36 -2.64
N ALA A 405 13.43 38.77 -2.97
CA ALA A 405 14.21 38.16 -4.05
C ALA A 405 14.57 36.71 -3.74
N SER A 406 15.10 36.42 -2.53
CA SER A 406 15.43 35.06 -2.13
C SER A 406 14.21 34.15 -2.07
N ARG A 407 13.06 34.67 -1.65
CA ARG A 407 11.79 33.93 -1.71
C ARG A 407 11.39 33.58 -3.14
N GLY A 408 11.43 34.55 -4.05
CA GLY A 408 11.12 34.32 -5.46
C GLY A 408 12.01 33.25 -6.09
N ILE A 409 13.31 33.28 -5.82
CA ILE A 409 14.26 32.27 -6.32
C ILE A 409 13.95 30.88 -5.76
N LEU A 410 13.72 30.76 -4.45
CA LEU A 410 13.37 29.47 -3.84
C LEU A 410 12.05 28.91 -4.39
N THR A 411 11.06 29.78 -4.63
CA THR A 411 9.79 29.38 -5.29
C THR A 411 10.05 28.86 -6.70
N SER A 412 10.88 29.54 -7.50
CA SER A 412 11.24 29.06 -8.84
C SER A 412 12.01 27.73 -8.81
N VAL A 413 12.86 27.51 -7.81
CA VAL A 413 13.53 26.21 -7.61
C VAL A 413 12.50 25.10 -7.38
N ASP A 414 11.49 25.35 -6.53
CA ASP A 414 10.42 24.39 -6.25
C ASP A 414 9.59 24.08 -7.52
N GLU A 415 9.22 25.11 -8.29
CA GLU A 415 8.52 24.94 -9.56
C GLU A 415 9.33 24.11 -10.56
N LEU A 416 10.66 24.28 -10.60
CA LEU A 416 11.53 23.52 -11.49
C LEU A 416 11.66 22.05 -11.05
N PHE A 417 11.70 21.76 -9.74
CA PHE A 417 11.63 20.38 -9.26
C PHE A 417 10.32 19.70 -9.67
N ASP A 418 9.18 20.40 -9.56
CA ASP A 418 7.88 19.89 -9.97
C ASP A 418 7.81 19.62 -11.49
N ILE A 419 8.43 20.48 -12.31
CA ILE A 419 8.54 20.28 -13.76
C ILE A 419 9.38 19.05 -14.07
N ILE A 420 10.55 18.91 -13.42
CA ILE A 420 11.43 17.76 -13.64
C ILE A 420 10.75 16.46 -13.23
N GLU A 421 10.07 16.42 -12.08
CA GLU A 421 9.35 15.22 -11.61
C GLU A 421 8.34 14.74 -12.67
N ARG A 422 7.64 15.65 -13.34
CA ARG A 422 6.61 15.33 -14.34
C ARG A 422 7.19 14.95 -15.70
N GLN A 423 8.32 15.53 -16.09
CA GLN A 423 8.93 15.32 -17.41
C GLN A 423 9.95 14.18 -17.44
N HIS A 424 10.58 13.88 -16.30
CA HIS A 424 11.65 12.89 -16.19
C HIS A 424 11.30 11.85 -15.13
N LEU A 425 10.49 10.86 -15.52
CA LEU A 425 9.98 9.80 -14.63
C LEU A 425 11.09 9.01 -13.93
N ASP A 426 12.28 8.94 -14.53
CA ASP A 426 13.47 8.31 -13.95
C ASP A 426 13.92 8.99 -12.64
N TRP A 427 13.73 10.30 -12.53
CA TRP A 427 14.09 11.08 -11.34
C TRP A 427 12.95 11.20 -10.32
N MET A 428 11.72 10.89 -10.71
CA MET A 428 10.55 10.98 -9.85
C MET A 428 10.73 10.31 -8.47
N PRO A 429 11.24 9.06 -8.33
CA PRO A 429 11.43 8.44 -7.02
C PRO A 429 12.37 9.25 -6.10
N TRP A 430 13.47 9.77 -6.65
CA TRP A 430 14.46 10.55 -5.90
C TRP A 430 13.90 11.93 -5.51
N ILE A 431 13.25 12.64 -6.44
CA ILE A 431 12.63 13.95 -6.17
C ILE A 431 11.56 13.82 -5.08
N ARG A 432 10.72 12.78 -5.15
CA ARG A 432 9.69 12.52 -4.12
C ARG A 432 10.28 12.20 -2.76
N TRP A 433 11.38 11.44 -2.72
CA TRP A 433 12.12 11.21 -1.48
C TRP A 433 12.68 12.52 -0.92
N PHE A 434 13.28 13.37 -1.76
CA PHE A 434 13.80 14.66 -1.33
C PHE A 434 12.68 15.58 -0.80
N ASN A 435 11.56 15.68 -1.51
CA ASN A 435 10.38 16.45 -1.09
C ASN A 435 9.76 15.90 0.21
N MET A 436 9.77 14.58 0.41
CA MET A 436 9.38 13.97 1.67
C MET A 436 10.26 14.46 2.82
N LEU A 437 11.61 14.48 2.67
CA LEU A 437 12.52 14.98 3.70
C LEU A 437 12.22 16.43 4.06
N ARG A 438 11.97 17.28 3.06
CA ARG A 438 11.59 18.68 3.27
C ARG A 438 10.28 18.81 4.03
N THR A 439 9.32 17.92 3.76
CA THR A 439 8.01 17.89 4.46
C THR A 439 8.15 17.49 5.93
N GLN A 440 9.24 16.80 6.32
CA GLN A 440 9.52 16.45 7.72
C GLN A 440 10.01 17.64 8.58
N ILE A 441 10.38 18.75 7.95
CA ILE A 441 10.82 19.96 8.66
C ILE A 441 9.60 20.55 9.37
N GLY A 442 9.46 20.22 10.64
CA GLY A 442 8.40 20.73 11.50
C GLY A 442 8.55 22.21 11.84
N PRO A 443 7.58 22.77 12.58
CA PRO A 443 7.68 24.13 13.10
C PRO A 443 8.92 24.25 13.99
N GLY A 444 9.64 25.35 13.81
CA GLY A 444 10.81 25.71 14.60
C GLY A 444 10.99 27.23 14.55
N ASN A 445 11.99 27.74 15.28
CA ASN A 445 12.39 29.12 15.04
C ASN A 445 13.02 29.25 13.65
N GLU A 446 13.09 30.48 13.14
CA GLU A 446 13.58 30.78 11.80
C GLU A 446 14.95 30.13 11.50
N THR A 447 15.90 30.28 12.43
CA THR A 447 17.26 29.71 12.31
C THR A 447 17.23 28.20 12.22
N GLU A 448 16.44 27.53 13.07
CA GLU A 448 16.31 26.08 13.09
C GLU A 448 15.68 25.56 11.78
N THR A 449 14.62 26.20 11.31
CA THR A 449 13.97 25.85 10.04
C THR A 449 14.94 26.01 8.87
N ILE A 450 15.69 27.11 8.82
CA ILE A 450 16.71 27.34 7.79
C ILE A 450 17.80 26.25 7.85
N ASP A 451 18.29 25.92 9.05
CA ASP A 451 19.37 24.95 9.23
C ASP A 451 18.95 23.52 8.87
N ARG A 452 17.73 23.12 9.22
CA ARG A 452 17.16 21.85 8.78
C ARG A 452 16.94 21.82 7.27
N THR A 453 16.48 22.93 6.68
CA THR A 453 16.31 23.05 5.23
C THR A 453 17.66 22.91 4.50
N ILE A 454 18.70 23.62 4.96
CA ILE A 454 20.07 23.49 4.42
C ILE A 454 20.55 22.04 4.53
N SER A 455 20.28 21.37 5.64
CA SER A 455 20.68 19.97 5.86
C SER A 455 19.99 19.03 4.86
N CYS A 456 18.71 19.22 4.58
CA CYS A 456 17.99 18.47 3.54
C CYS A 456 18.61 18.67 2.15
N PHE A 457 18.89 19.91 1.75
CA PHE A 457 19.51 20.18 0.44
C PHE A 457 20.94 19.63 0.34
N ARG A 458 21.73 19.66 1.43
CA ARG A 458 23.06 19.03 1.47
C ARG A 458 22.99 17.52 1.33
N LEU A 459 22.03 16.88 1.98
CA LEU A 459 21.82 15.43 1.85
C LEU A 459 21.43 15.07 0.40
N ALA A 460 20.58 15.88 -0.23
CA ALA A 460 20.24 15.72 -1.63
C ALA A 460 21.46 15.88 -2.55
N ASP A 461 22.27 16.93 -2.39
CA ASP A 461 23.50 17.14 -3.15
C ASP A 461 24.49 15.96 -2.98
N LEU A 462 24.67 15.48 -1.74
CA LEU A 462 25.53 14.33 -1.46
C LEU A 462 25.04 13.07 -2.18
N SER A 463 23.73 12.81 -2.18
CA SER A 463 23.16 11.65 -2.88
C SER A 463 23.41 11.70 -4.39
N LEU A 464 23.35 12.88 -5.01
CA LEU A 464 23.64 13.07 -6.43
C LEU A 464 25.14 12.98 -6.74
N LYS A 465 26.01 13.49 -5.86
CA LYS A 465 27.47 13.38 -6.00
C LYS A 465 27.97 11.95 -5.96
N ASN A 466 27.30 11.10 -5.19
CA ASN A 466 27.64 9.69 -5.04
C ASN A 466 26.89 8.79 -6.05
N LEU A 467 26.20 9.39 -7.03
CA LEU A 467 25.56 8.64 -8.10
C LEU A 467 26.62 7.89 -8.92
N THR A 468 26.44 6.57 -9.02
CA THR A 468 27.29 5.67 -9.80
C THR A 468 26.48 5.11 -10.96
N ILE A 469 27.00 5.22 -12.18
CA ILE A 469 26.41 4.57 -13.36
C ILE A 469 27.21 3.29 -13.64
N ARG A 470 26.57 2.13 -13.54
CA ARG A 470 27.18 0.86 -13.94
C ARG A 470 27.38 0.90 -15.46
N ARG A 471 28.62 0.70 -15.91
CA ARG A 471 28.94 0.38 -17.30
C ARG A 471 29.37 -1.09 -17.26
N ASP A 472 28.61 -1.97 -17.90
CA ASP A 472 28.83 -3.42 -18.11
C ASP A 472 29.85 -4.14 -17.19
N ASP A 473 29.34 -5.05 -16.33
CA ASP A 473 30.02 -6.07 -15.47
C ASP A 473 31.31 -5.71 -14.71
N THR A 474 31.78 -4.47 -14.81
CA THR A 474 32.96 -3.96 -14.12
C THR A 474 32.53 -2.86 -13.16
N LEU A 475 32.37 -3.26 -11.89
CA LEU A 475 32.26 -2.31 -10.78
C LEU A 475 33.56 -1.50 -10.70
N VAL A 476 33.55 -0.28 -11.24
CA VAL A 476 34.57 0.71 -10.90
C VAL A 476 34.20 1.27 -9.52
N GLU A 477 34.74 0.66 -8.47
CA GLU A 477 34.63 1.19 -7.11
C GLU A 477 35.31 2.57 -7.04
N VAL A 478 34.52 3.61 -6.80
CA VAL A 478 35.03 4.89 -6.29
C VAL A 478 34.88 4.85 -4.76
N LYS A 479 36.00 5.08 -4.08
CA LYS A 479 36.24 4.88 -2.65
C LYS A 479 35.07 5.28 -1.73
N LYS A 480 34.74 4.37 -0.80
CA LYS A 480 33.89 4.59 0.37
C LYS A 480 34.53 5.57 1.35
N GLU A 481 33.88 6.71 1.56
CA GLU A 481 33.79 7.37 2.87
C GLU A 481 32.33 7.76 3.12
N VAL A 482 31.54 6.79 3.59
CA VAL A 482 30.30 7.09 4.32
C VAL A 482 30.51 6.57 5.72
N ARG A 483 30.98 7.46 6.60
CA ARG A 483 30.89 7.20 8.05
C ARG A 483 29.41 7.26 8.44
N ASP A 484 29.03 6.36 9.35
CA ASP A 484 27.76 6.35 10.07
C ASP A 484 27.41 7.74 10.64
N ASP A 485 26.74 8.57 9.84
CA ASP A 485 25.99 9.71 10.35
C ASP A 485 24.53 9.26 10.54
N GLN A 486 24.33 8.31 11.45
CA GLN A 486 22.99 7.97 11.96
C GLN A 486 22.29 9.19 12.60
N ASN A 487 23.03 10.27 12.89
CA ASN A 487 22.50 11.52 13.41
C ASN A 487 21.79 12.39 12.35
N VAL A 488 22.09 12.24 11.05
CA VAL A 488 21.36 12.99 9.99
C VAL A 488 19.96 12.41 9.76
N LEU A 489 19.74 11.15 10.16
CA LEU A 489 18.44 10.47 10.06
C LEU A 489 17.45 10.84 11.17
N GLN A 490 17.89 11.57 12.20
CA GLN A 490 17.03 12.11 13.27
C GLN A 490 16.28 13.40 12.89
N ILE A 491 16.49 13.93 11.67
CA ILE A 491 15.71 15.07 11.13
C ILE A 491 14.28 14.65 10.82
#